data_AF-A0A1B8DB86-F1
#
_entry.id   AF-A0A1B8DB86-F1
#
_cell.length_a   1.000
_cell.length_b   1.000
_cell.length_c   1.000
_cell.angle_alpha   90.00
_cell.angle_beta   90.00
_cell.angle_gamma   90.00
#
_symmetry.space_group_name_H-M   'P 1'
#
loop_
_entity.id
_entity.type
_entity.pdbx_description
1 polymer ?
#
loop_
_entity_poly.entity_id
_entity_poly.type
_entity_poly.pdbx_seq_one_letter_code
_entity_poly.pdbx_strand_id
1 'polypeptide(L)'
;MVTVKETRKLLELDQVIKFQHSNLVVFIGCYKYNGKTMLVSEYAQVSLRQTIAIPYDFEKTHVSEVCSQVFEGMLYLSGHGFSYKSLDSSKVLLQSDGTVKIAYIESCQETGFTPARGLGLLVLEMIQKGVIPKHIQEGGKLVPNLLILWSAELINFLEITSHCSLSDIKMNTFLKSLSPTILIPFISYAQLEAIAPQIKSSSG
;
A
#
# COMPACT_ATOMS: atom_id res chain seq x y z
N MET A 1 2.13 8.58 -19.10
CA MET A 1 3.02 9.27 -18.12
C MET A 1 3.77 8.21 -17.34
N VAL A 2 5.01 8.47 -16.91
CA VAL A 2 5.84 7.54 -16.15
C VAL A 2 6.38 8.23 -14.91
N THR A 3 6.70 7.44 -13.89
CA THR A 3 7.39 7.93 -12.69
C THR A 3 8.86 7.55 -12.79
N VAL A 4 9.75 8.51 -12.51
CA VAL A 4 11.19 8.28 -12.42
C VAL A 4 11.61 8.54 -10.98
N LYS A 5 12.27 7.56 -10.36
CA LYS A 5 12.84 7.70 -9.01
C LYS A 5 14.29 7.25 -8.97
N GLU A 6 15.10 7.96 -8.20
CA GLU A 6 16.44 7.50 -7.84
C GLU A 6 16.34 6.32 -6.87
N THR A 7 17.12 5.28 -7.10
CA THR A 7 17.22 4.14 -6.18
C THR A 7 18.67 3.90 -5.75
N ARG A 8 18.84 3.45 -4.51
CA ARG A 8 20.14 3.07 -3.93
C ARG A 8 20.34 1.54 -3.87
N LYS A 9 19.44 0.78 -4.50
CA LYS A 9 19.30 -0.71 -4.56
C LYS A 9 18.99 -1.40 -3.24
N LEU A 10 18.12 -2.42 -3.27
CA LEU A 10 18.13 -3.60 -2.38
C LEU A 10 17.56 -4.93 -3.00
N LEU A 11 17.30 -5.01 -4.32
CA LEU A 11 17.08 -6.26 -5.05
C LEU A 11 17.74 -6.19 -6.44
N GLU A 12 18.11 -7.33 -7.04
CA GLU A 12 18.61 -7.37 -8.42
C GLU A 12 17.53 -6.86 -9.40
N LEU A 13 17.86 -5.82 -10.15
CA LEU A 13 16.92 -5.13 -11.05
C LEU A 13 16.29 -6.07 -12.09
N ASP A 14 17.05 -7.06 -12.54
CA ASP A 14 16.59 -8.06 -13.49
C ASP A 14 15.48 -8.96 -12.92
N GLN A 15 15.41 -9.11 -11.59
CA GLN A 15 14.31 -9.78 -10.92
C GLN A 15 13.11 -8.85 -10.76
N VAL A 16 13.35 -7.60 -10.37
CA VAL A 16 12.29 -6.58 -10.19
C VAL A 16 11.47 -6.39 -11.47
N ILE A 17 12.12 -6.35 -12.63
CA ILE A 17 11.47 -6.15 -13.94
C ILE A 17 10.58 -7.36 -14.32
N LYS A 18 10.84 -8.55 -13.76
CA LYS A 18 10.06 -9.76 -14.05
C LYS A 18 8.75 -9.84 -13.28
N PHE A 19 8.59 -9.09 -12.19
CA PHE A 19 7.34 -9.11 -11.44
C PHE A 19 6.23 -8.40 -12.20
N GLN A 20 5.20 -9.16 -12.56
CA GLN A 20 4.03 -8.68 -13.27
C GLN A 20 2.77 -9.16 -12.56
N HIS A 21 2.06 -8.22 -11.95
CA HIS A 21 0.81 -8.46 -11.24
C HIS A 21 -0.04 -7.19 -11.24
N SER A 22 -1.36 -7.32 -11.27
CA SER A 22 -2.31 -6.19 -11.27
C SER A 22 -2.11 -5.26 -10.07
N ASN A 23 -1.79 -5.83 -8.91
CA ASN A 23 -1.59 -5.10 -7.65
C ASN A 23 -0.12 -4.80 -7.33
N LEU A 24 0.75 -4.84 -8.33
CA LEU A 24 2.14 -4.40 -8.24
C LEU A 24 2.39 -3.29 -9.25
N VAL A 25 3.24 -2.32 -8.87
CA VAL A 25 3.70 -1.28 -9.78
C VAL A 25 4.58 -1.91 -10.86
N VAL A 26 4.21 -1.68 -12.12
CA VAL A 26 4.94 -2.16 -13.29
C VAL A 26 6.20 -1.33 -13.47
N PHE A 27 7.35 -2.02 -13.46
CA PHE A 27 8.63 -1.45 -13.84
C PHE A 27 8.83 -1.52 -15.34
N ILE A 28 9.09 -0.37 -15.95
CA ILE A 28 9.29 -0.23 -17.39
C ILE A 28 10.77 -0.41 -17.72
N GLY A 29 11.66 0.06 -16.84
CA GLY A 29 13.09 -0.10 -17.03
C GLY A 29 13.93 0.61 -16.00
N CYS A 30 15.24 0.57 -16.22
CA CYS A 30 16.24 1.22 -15.40
C CYS A 30 17.28 1.89 -16.30
N TYR A 31 17.72 3.09 -15.94
CA TYR A 31 18.82 3.76 -16.62
C TYR A 31 19.80 4.37 -15.62
N LYS A 32 21.05 4.54 -16.06
CA LYS A 32 22.08 5.23 -15.28
C LYS A 32 22.25 6.64 -15.82
N TYR A 33 22.21 7.63 -14.94
CA TYR A 33 22.42 9.03 -15.28
C TYR A 33 23.23 9.73 -14.19
N ASN A 34 24.34 10.37 -14.56
CA ASN A 34 25.26 11.05 -13.62
C ASN A 34 25.66 10.19 -12.41
N GLY A 35 26.01 8.91 -12.64
CA GLY A 35 26.38 7.97 -11.59
C GLY A 35 25.22 7.46 -10.71
N LYS A 36 24.00 7.94 -10.94
CA LYS A 36 22.79 7.52 -10.23
C LYS A 36 22.01 6.49 -11.02
N THR A 37 21.38 5.56 -10.30
CA THR A 37 20.49 4.56 -10.88
C THR A 37 19.05 5.06 -10.78
N MET A 38 18.39 5.20 -11.93
CA MET A 38 17.03 5.70 -12.04
C MET A 38 16.10 4.56 -12.45
N LEU A 39 15.06 4.32 -11.66
CA LEU A 39 13.99 3.38 -11.96
C LEU A 39 12.84 4.12 -12.64
N VAL A 40 12.35 3.53 -13.73
CA VAL A 40 11.17 3.99 -14.46
C VAL A 40 10.04 3.02 -14.22
N SER A 41 8.92 3.52 -13.74
CA SER A 41 7.70 2.74 -13.53
C SER A 41 6.51 3.41 -14.18
N GLU A 42 5.40 2.66 -14.24
CA GLU A 42 4.11 3.28 -14.50
C GLU A 42 3.82 4.42 -13.51
N TYR A 43 3.03 5.38 -13.96
CA TYR A 43 2.55 6.47 -13.14
C TYR A 43 1.33 6.04 -12.32
N ALA A 44 1.27 6.50 -11.07
CA ALA A 44 0.10 6.38 -10.21
C ALA A 44 -0.34 7.77 -9.75
N GLN A 45 -1.64 7.95 -9.56
CA GLN A 45 -2.26 9.24 -9.32
C GLN A 45 -1.90 9.77 -7.92
N VAL A 46 -2.02 8.90 -6.92
CA VAL A 46 -1.77 9.22 -5.51
C VAL A 46 -1.26 8.00 -4.74
N SER A 47 -0.64 8.25 -3.58
CA SER A 47 -0.38 7.24 -2.56
C SER A 47 -1.57 7.08 -1.63
N LEU A 48 -1.68 5.92 -0.96
CA LEU A 48 -2.68 5.69 0.08
C LEU A 48 -2.51 6.71 1.21
N ARG A 49 -1.27 7.08 1.53
CA ARG A 49 -0.97 8.14 2.50
C ARG A 49 -1.65 9.47 2.16
N GLN A 50 -1.63 9.86 0.88
CA GLN A 50 -2.30 11.09 0.43
C GLN A 50 -3.82 10.96 0.53
N THR A 51 -4.39 9.79 0.20
CA THR A 51 -5.84 9.58 0.36
C THR A 51 -6.27 9.54 1.82
N ILE A 52 -5.41 9.09 2.75
CA ILE A 52 -5.69 9.12 4.19
C ILE A 52 -5.72 10.56 4.72
N ALA A 53 -4.94 11.46 4.13
CA ALA A 53 -4.82 12.85 4.56
C ALA A 53 -6.00 13.75 4.12
N ILE A 54 -6.91 13.25 3.27
CA ILE A 54 -8.08 14.00 2.84
C ILE A 54 -9.14 14.05 3.97
N PRO A 55 -10.10 15.00 3.93
CA PRO A 55 -11.07 15.17 5.01
C PRO A 55 -12.12 14.06 5.11
N TYR A 56 -12.15 13.11 4.17
CA TYR A 56 -13.10 11.98 4.16
C TYR A 56 -12.54 10.75 4.84
N ASP A 57 -13.37 10.07 5.63
CA ASP A 57 -13.00 8.86 6.37
C ASP A 57 -13.17 7.59 5.54
N PHE A 58 -12.24 6.66 5.71
CA PHE A 58 -12.38 5.33 5.14
C PHE A 58 -13.39 4.53 5.94
N GLU A 59 -14.53 4.21 5.33
CA GLU A 59 -15.41 3.16 5.84
C GLU A 59 -14.81 1.76 5.66
N LYS A 60 -15.37 0.79 6.39
CA LYS A 60 -14.94 -0.61 6.36
C LYS A 60 -14.80 -1.18 4.95
N THR A 61 -15.74 -0.87 4.06
CA THR A 61 -15.73 -1.34 2.66
C THR A 61 -14.52 -0.82 1.89
N HIS A 62 -14.17 0.46 2.07
CA HIS A 62 -12.97 1.05 1.47
C HIS A 62 -11.69 0.41 2.02
N VAL A 63 -11.60 0.22 3.34
CA VAL A 63 -10.47 -0.46 3.99
C VAL A 63 -10.31 -1.89 3.46
N SER A 64 -11.40 -2.64 3.42
CA SER A 64 -11.46 -4.01 2.91
C SER A 64 -11.01 -4.09 1.45
N GLU A 65 -11.46 -3.17 0.59
CA GLU A 65 -11.06 -3.12 -0.82
C GLU A 65 -9.55 -2.88 -0.99
N VAL A 66 -8.99 -1.91 -0.26
CA VAL A 66 -7.54 -1.66 -0.25
C VAL A 66 -6.78 -2.90 0.25
N CYS A 67 -7.20 -3.48 1.36
CA CYS A 67 -6.56 -4.67 1.94
C CYS A 67 -6.63 -5.88 1.02
N SER A 68 -7.75 -6.10 0.33
CA SER A 68 -7.93 -7.20 -0.62
C SER A 68 -6.92 -7.11 -1.77
N GLN A 69 -6.83 -5.95 -2.40
CA GLN A 69 -5.91 -5.72 -3.51
C GLN A 69 -4.44 -5.77 -3.08
N VAL A 70 -4.09 -5.18 -1.93
CA VAL A 70 -2.73 -5.28 -1.37
C VAL A 70 -2.39 -6.73 -1.02
N PHE A 71 -3.34 -7.48 -0.47
CA PHE A 71 -3.16 -8.89 -0.12
C PHE A 71 -2.78 -9.73 -1.34
N GLU A 72 -3.46 -9.56 -2.48
CA GLU A 72 -3.12 -10.28 -3.72
C GLU A 72 -1.70 -9.94 -4.21
N GLY A 73 -1.30 -8.67 -4.15
CA GLY A 73 0.08 -8.27 -4.49
C GLY A 73 1.12 -8.88 -3.55
N MET A 74 0.83 -8.94 -2.24
CA MET A 74 1.72 -9.55 -1.26
C MET A 74 1.79 -11.08 -1.42
N LEU A 75 0.68 -11.74 -1.72
CA LEU A 75 0.64 -13.17 -2.02
C LEU A 75 1.48 -13.52 -3.24
N TYR A 76 1.36 -12.73 -4.32
CA TYR A 76 2.17 -12.92 -5.51
C TYR A 76 3.67 -12.85 -5.20
N LEU A 77 4.12 -11.83 -4.46
CA LEU A 77 5.52 -11.70 -4.05
C LEU A 77 5.96 -12.86 -3.16
N SER A 78 5.12 -13.26 -2.21
CA SER A 78 5.40 -14.39 -1.32
C SER A 78 5.55 -15.70 -2.10
N GLY A 79 4.77 -15.91 -3.16
CA GLY A 79 4.90 -17.06 -4.05
C GLY A 79 6.20 -17.10 -4.84
N HIS A 80 6.86 -15.94 -4.99
CA HIS A 80 8.19 -15.82 -5.59
C HIS A 80 9.32 -15.77 -4.54
N GLY A 81 9.01 -15.98 -3.25
CA GLY A 81 9.99 -15.97 -2.16
C GLY A 81 10.38 -14.57 -1.68
N PHE A 82 9.57 -13.54 -1.93
CA PHE A 82 9.86 -12.16 -1.55
C PHE A 82 8.81 -11.56 -0.61
N SER A 83 9.26 -10.69 0.29
CA SER A 83 8.37 -9.87 1.11
C SER A 83 8.95 -8.50 1.44
N TYR A 84 8.08 -7.58 1.86
CA TYR A 84 8.52 -6.31 2.44
C TYR A 84 8.87 -6.49 3.91
N LYS A 85 10.02 -5.95 4.33
CA LYS A 85 10.35 -5.80 5.76
C LYS A 85 9.32 -4.91 6.49
N SER A 86 8.84 -3.87 5.80
CA SER A 86 7.85 -2.94 6.32
C SER A 86 7.01 -2.38 5.18
N LEU A 87 5.70 -2.64 5.26
CA LEU A 87 4.69 -2.08 4.38
C LEU A 87 3.97 -0.95 5.13
N ASP A 88 3.80 0.19 4.48
CA ASP A 88 3.11 1.37 5.00
C ASP A 88 2.34 2.07 3.88
N SER A 89 1.47 3.02 4.22
CA SER A 89 0.60 3.69 3.24
C SER A 89 1.34 4.51 2.17
N SER A 90 2.63 4.83 2.34
CA SER A 90 3.42 5.52 1.31
C SER A 90 3.90 4.57 0.21
N LYS A 91 3.96 3.27 0.49
CA LYS A 91 4.31 2.21 -0.48
C LYS A 91 3.11 1.66 -1.23
N VAL A 92 1.90 2.09 -0.89
CA VAL A 92 0.66 1.71 -1.59
C VAL A 92 0.23 2.88 -2.46
N LEU A 93 0.07 2.63 -3.77
CA LEU A 93 -0.32 3.62 -4.76
C LEU A 93 -1.69 3.27 -5.35
N LEU A 94 -2.45 4.28 -5.76
CA LEU A 94 -3.78 4.12 -6.33
C LEU A 94 -3.83 4.69 -7.75
N GLN A 95 -4.45 3.93 -8.65
CA GLN A 95 -4.70 4.31 -10.03
C GLN A 95 -6.06 4.98 -10.21
N SER A 96 -6.23 5.76 -11.28
CA SER A 96 -7.47 6.51 -11.54
C SER A 96 -8.73 5.66 -11.65
N ASP A 97 -8.61 4.35 -11.90
CA ASP A 97 -9.72 3.39 -11.97
C ASP A 97 -10.05 2.74 -10.61
N GLY A 98 -9.33 3.11 -9.56
CA GLY A 98 -9.45 2.52 -8.22
C GLY A 98 -8.51 1.34 -7.96
N THR A 99 -7.69 0.92 -8.92
CA THR A 99 -6.72 -0.16 -8.74
C THR A 99 -5.65 0.24 -7.72
N VAL A 100 -5.38 -0.64 -6.75
CA VAL A 100 -4.39 -0.46 -5.69
C VAL A 100 -3.15 -1.29 -6.01
N LYS A 101 -1.98 -0.67 -5.95
CA LYS A 101 -0.70 -1.26 -6.31
C LYS A 101 0.35 -1.07 -5.23
N ILE A 102 1.16 -2.10 -4.99
CA ILE A 102 2.32 -1.99 -4.11
C ILE A 102 3.53 -1.50 -4.92
N ALA A 103 4.17 -0.46 -4.42
CA ALA A 103 5.35 0.16 -4.98
C ALA A 103 6.61 -0.20 -4.18
N TYR A 104 7.77 0.20 -4.70
CA TYR A 104 9.07 -0.03 -4.07
C TYR A 104 9.47 -1.50 -3.97
N ILE A 105 9.10 -2.31 -4.97
CA ILE A 105 9.42 -3.75 -5.03
C ILE A 105 10.93 -4.00 -4.98
N GLU A 106 11.74 -3.03 -5.41
CA GLU A 106 13.21 -3.09 -5.27
C GLU A 106 13.72 -3.06 -3.82
N SER A 107 12.83 -2.86 -2.84
CA SER A 107 13.12 -2.91 -1.39
C SER A 107 12.64 -4.20 -0.71
N CYS A 108 12.02 -5.11 -1.46
CA CYS A 108 11.69 -6.44 -0.98
C CYS A 108 12.94 -7.25 -0.64
N GLN A 109 12.78 -8.23 0.23
CA GLN A 109 13.83 -9.13 0.68
C GLN A 109 13.40 -10.57 0.42
N GLU A 110 14.37 -11.42 0.08
CA GLU A 110 14.15 -12.86 0.04
C GLU A 110 13.73 -13.36 1.42
N THR A 111 12.66 -14.14 1.47
CA THR A 111 12.17 -14.72 2.70
C THR A 111 11.43 -16.04 2.42
N GLY A 112 11.52 -16.97 3.37
CA GLY A 112 10.64 -18.15 3.39
C GLY A 112 9.30 -17.91 4.08
N PHE A 113 9.11 -16.74 4.70
CA PHE A 113 7.94 -16.42 5.51
C PHE A 113 7.48 -14.98 5.30
N THR A 114 6.19 -14.81 5.02
CA THR A 114 5.58 -13.50 4.82
C THR A 114 4.51 -13.23 5.88
N PRO A 115 4.78 -12.36 6.88
CA PRO A 115 3.81 -12.02 7.91
C PRO A 115 2.66 -11.19 7.35
N ALA A 116 1.45 -11.43 7.86
CA ALA A 116 0.27 -10.61 7.51
C ALA A 116 0.25 -9.23 8.18
N ARG A 117 1.15 -8.98 9.15
CA ARG A 117 1.19 -7.76 9.98
C ARG A 117 1.17 -6.46 9.19
N GLY A 118 1.82 -6.43 8.02
CA GLY A 118 1.81 -5.25 7.14
C GLY A 118 0.40 -4.81 6.74
N LEU A 119 -0.52 -5.76 6.48
CA LEU A 119 -1.91 -5.44 6.17
C LEU A 119 -2.64 -4.83 7.36
N GLY A 120 -2.44 -5.37 8.56
CA GLY A 120 -3.07 -4.83 9.76
C GLY A 120 -2.56 -3.44 10.13
N LEU A 121 -1.28 -3.13 9.86
CA LEU A 121 -0.75 -1.77 9.99
C LEU A 121 -1.43 -0.80 9.00
N LEU A 122 -1.64 -1.21 7.75
CA LEU A 122 -2.38 -0.40 6.77
C LEU A 122 -3.82 -0.13 7.21
N VAL A 123 -4.50 -1.13 7.80
CA VAL A 123 -5.83 -0.93 8.40
C VAL A 123 -5.79 0.17 9.45
N LEU A 124 -4.84 0.11 10.38
CA LEU A 124 -4.68 1.14 11.42
C LEU A 124 -4.36 2.52 10.81
N GLU A 125 -3.51 2.59 9.78
CA GLU A 125 -3.19 3.85 9.11
C GLU A 125 -4.44 4.46 8.49
N MET A 126 -5.29 3.66 7.83
CA MET A 126 -6.52 4.14 7.21
C MET A 126 -7.56 4.61 8.23
N ILE A 127 -7.80 3.83 9.29
CA ILE A 127 -8.86 4.14 10.25
C ILE A 127 -8.45 5.15 11.33
N GLN A 128 -7.14 5.38 11.50
CA GLN A 128 -6.60 6.34 12.49
C GLN A 128 -5.90 7.53 11.84
N LYS A 129 -6.20 7.85 10.57
CA LYS A 129 -5.65 9.01 9.85
C LYS A 129 -4.12 9.08 9.88
N GLY A 130 -3.46 7.93 9.72
CA GLY A 130 -2.01 7.78 9.71
C GLY A 130 -1.35 7.81 11.09
N VAL A 131 -2.11 7.94 12.19
CA VAL A 131 -1.57 7.95 13.54
C VAL A 131 -1.47 6.52 14.06
N ILE A 132 -0.25 6.00 14.14
CA ILE A 132 0.04 4.68 14.73
C ILE A 132 0.71 4.87 16.10
N PRO A 133 0.14 4.33 17.19
CA PRO A 133 0.76 4.38 18.53
C PRO A 133 2.17 3.78 18.55
N LYS A 134 3.08 4.35 19.34
CA LYS A 134 4.49 3.90 19.45
C LYS A 134 4.63 2.42 19.78
N HIS A 135 3.84 1.91 20.73
CA HIS A 135 3.89 0.50 21.12
C HIS A 135 3.57 -0.45 19.95
N ILE A 136 2.74 -0.03 19.00
CA ILE A 136 2.42 -0.80 17.79
C ILE A 136 3.60 -0.77 16.80
N GLN A 137 4.25 0.38 16.67
CA GLN A 137 5.46 0.52 15.85
C GLN A 137 6.60 -0.38 16.36
N GLU A 138 6.66 -0.60 17.67
CA GLU A 138 7.63 -1.45 18.36
C GLU A 138 7.25 -2.95 18.35
N GLY A 139 6.22 -3.35 17.58
CA GLY A 139 5.82 -4.75 17.43
C GLY A 139 4.67 -5.19 18.33
N GLY A 140 4.04 -4.26 19.06
CA GLY A 140 2.88 -4.54 19.91
C GLY A 140 1.65 -5.01 19.14
N LYS A 141 0.64 -5.47 19.87
CA LYS A 141 -0.62 -5.96 19.32
C LYS A 141 -1.34 -4.89 18.48
N LEU A 142 -1.90 -5.28 17.33
CA LEU A 142 -2.65 -4.35 16.49
C LEU A 142 -4.06 -4.15 17.06
N VAL A 143 -4.29 -3.01 17.69
CA VAL A 143 -5.57 -2.66 18.31
C VAL A 143 -5.91 -1.21 17.94
N PRO A 144 -7.16 -0.91 17.52
CA PRO A 144 -7.57 0.46 17.25
C PRO A 144 -7.74 1.26 18.54
N ASN A 145 -7.54 2.58 18.50
CA ASN A 145 -7.67 3.46 19.66
C ASN A 145 -9.08 3.46 20.30
N LEU A 146 -10.13 3.27 19.49
CA LEU A 146 -11.53 3.28 19.94
C LEU A 146 -12.27 2.03 19.44
N LEU A 147 -12.15 0.91 20.16
CA LEU A 147 -12.69 -0.39 19.75
C LEU A 147 -14.20 -0.35 19.44
N ILE A 148 -14.98 0.42 20.21
CA ILE A 148 -16.44 0.46 20.09
C ILE A 148 -16.94 1.02 18.75
N LEU A 149 -16.09 1.74 18.02
CA LEU A 149 -16.44 2.33 16.73
C LEU A 149 -16.31 1.34 15.57
N TRP A 150 -15.69 0.17 15.79
CA TRP A 150 -15.32 -0.73 14.71
C TRP A 150 -16.06 -2.07 14.80
N SER A 151 -16.41 -2.61 13.62
CA SER A 151 -17.08 -3.90 13.54
C SER A 151 -16.22 -5.05 14.09
N ALA A 152 -16.85 -6.05 14.68
CA ALA A 152 -16.17 -7.26 15.17
C ALA A 152 -15.32 -7.95 14.10
N GLU A 153 -15.73 -7.91 12.82
CA GLU A 153 -14.96 -8.45 11.71
C GLU A 153 -13.63 -7.73 11.50
N LEU A 154 -13.61 -6.39 11.56
CA LEU A 154 -12.38 -5.59 11.44
C LEU A 154 -11.45 -5.84 12.63
N ILE A 155 -12.00 -5.89 13.85
CA ILE A 155 -11.22 -6.17 15.07
C ILE A 155 -10.59 -7.57 14.99
N ASN A 156 -11.36 -8.58 14.57
CA ASN A 156 -10.86 -9.93 14.36
C ASN A 156 -9.79 -9.98 13.26
N PHE A 157 -9.94 -9.20 12.19
CA PHE A 157 -8.91 -9.10 11.15
C PHE A 157 -7.60 -8.50 11.67
N LEU A 158 -7.66 -7.45 12.49
CA LEU A 158 -6.48 -6.87 13.17
C LEU A 158 -5.81 -7.88 14.13
N GLU A 159 -6.60 -8.65 14.87
CA GLU A 159 -6.11 -9.71 15.75
C GLU A 159 -5.31 -10.74 14.95
N ILE A 160 -5.92 -11.31 13.91
CA ILE A 160 -5.32 -12.38 13.12
C ILE A 160 -4.06 -11.86 12.40
N THR A 161 -4.13 -10.68 11.78
CA THR A 161 -2.97 -10.09 11.10
C THR A 161 -1.81 -9.75 12.05
N SER A 162 -2.06 -9.61 13.36
CA SER A 162 -1.00 -9.41 14.35
C SER A 162 -0.07 -10.62 14.50
N HIS A 163 -0.57 -11.84 14.24
CA HIS A 163 0.08 -13.09 14.62
C HIS A 163 0.26 -14.09 13.48
N CYS A 164 -0.52 -13.98 12.41
CA CYS A 164 -0.56 -14.98 11.34
C CYS A 164 0.28 -14.59 10.11
N SER A 165 0.51 -15.58 9.26
CA SER A 165 1.10 -15.42 7.93
C SER A 165 0.05 -14.99 6.89
N LEU A 166 0.49 -14.57 5.71
CA LEU A 166 -0.42 -14.33 4.58
C LEU A 166 -1.21 -15.58 4.17
N SER A 167 -0.59 -16.76 4.21
CA SER A 167 -1.27 -18.01 3.84
C SER A 167 -2.43 -18.33 4.77
N ASP A 168 -2.30 -18.01 6.06
CA ASP A 168 -3.33 -18.30 7.07
C ASP A 168 -4.60 -17.45 6.88
N ILE A 169 -4.45 -16.25 6.30
CA ILE A 169 -5.57 -15.30 6.15
C ILE A 169 -6.23 -15.33 4.77
N LYS A 170 -5.80 -16.22 3.88
CA LYS A 170 -6.27 -16.28 2.48
C LYS A 170 -7.79 -16.41 2.33
N MET A 171 -8.45 -17.09 3.26
CA MET A 171 -9.91 -17.29 3.24
C MET A 171 -10.67 -16.32 4.15
N ASN A 172 -10.03 -15.26 4.63
CA ASN A 172 -10.66 -14.30 5.53
C ASN A 172 -11.71 -13.46 4.78
N THR A 173 -12.93 -13.39 5.31
CA THR A 173 -14.05 -12.68 4.67
C THR A 173 -13.82 -11.16 4.54
N PHE A 174 -12.98 -10.58 5.41
CA PHE A 174 -12.61 -9.17 5.34
C PHE A 174 -11.84 -8.82 4.05
N LEU A 175 -11.21 -9.81 3.40
CA LEU A 175 -10.47 -9.62 2.15
C LEU A 175 -11.34 -9.79 0.90
N LYS A 176 -12.67 -9.88 1.05
CA LYS A 176 -13.57 -9.99 -0.10
C LYS A 176 -13.69 -8.63 -0.80
N SER A 177 -13.07 -8.49 -1.96
CA SER A 177 -13.21 -7.31 -2.83
C SER A 177 -14.66 -7.14 -3.29
N LEU A 178 -15.11 -5.88 -3.33
CA LEU A 178 -16.41 -5.48 -3.83
C LEU A 178 -16.27 -4.90 -5.23
N SER A 179 -15.53 -3.79 -5.32
CA SER A 179 -15.22 -3.08 -6.56
C SER A 179 -14.15 -2.03 -6.28
N PRO A 180 -13.06 -1.96 -7.06
CA PRO A 180 -12.06 -0.90 -6.94
C PRO A 180 -12.64 0.50 -7.11
N THR A 181 -13.74 0.63 -7.86
CA THR A 181 -14.37 1.91 -8.21
C THR A 181 -14.82 2.74 -7.02
N ILE A 182 -15.06 2.12 -5.85
CA ILE A 182 -15.42 2.83 -4.62
C ILE A 182 -14.29 3.74 -4.12
N LEU A 183 -13.06 3.55 -4.58
CA LEU A 183 -11.89 4.35 -4.20
C LEU A 183 -11.71 5.60 -5.09
N ILE A 184 -12.37 5.66 -6.25
CA ILE A 184 -12.23 6.77 -7.22
C ILE A 184 -12.49 8.15 -6.61
N PRO A 185 -13.50 8.36 -5.73
CA PRO A 185 -13.72 9.66 -5.10
C PRO A 185 -12.53 10.13 -4.25
N PHE A 186 -11.94 9.21 -3.47
CA PHE A 186 -10.77 9.51 -2.62
C PHE A 186 -9.56 9.90 -3.48
N ILE A 187 -9.34 9.16 -4.58
CA ILE A 187 -8.23 9.36 -5.51
C ILE A 187 -8.35 10.71 -6.20
N SER A 188 -9.54 11.01 -6.74
CA SER A 188 -9.83 12.25 -7.44
C SER A 188 -9.63 13.46 -6.53
N TYR A 189 -10.15 13.38 -5.29
CA TYR A 189 -9.99 14.47 -4.32
C TYR A 189 -8.53 14.67 -3.91
N ALA A 190 -7.83 13.59 -3.55
CA ALA A 190 -6.41 13.66 -3.16
C ALA A 190 -5.53 14.22 -4.28
N GLN A 191 -5.83 13.89 -5.54
CA GLN A 191 -5.11 14.41 -6.70
C GLN A 191 -5.34 15.91 -6.89
N LEU A 192 -6.57 16.40 -6.71
CA LEU A 192 -6.88 17.83 -6.80
C LEU A 192 -6.16 18.64 -5.72
N GLU A 193 -6.17 18.17 -4.48
CA GLU A 193 -5.45 18.81 -3.35
C GLU A 193 -3.93 18.85 -3.59
N ALA A 194 -3.35 17.83 -4.23
CA ALA A 194 -1.93 17.83 -4.54
C ALA A 194 -1.53 18.88 -5.60
N ILE A 195 -2.46 19.22 -6.51
CA ILE A 195 -2.23 20.17 -7.61
C ILE A 195 -2.56 21.61 -7.20
N ALA A 196 -3.54 21.83 -6.32
CA ALA A 196 -4.00 23.16 -5.93
C ALA A 196 -2.90 24.13 -5.42
N PRO A 197 -1.88 23.68 -4.64
CA PRO A 197 -0.76 24.53 -4.26
C PRO A 197 0.11 24.97 -5.45
N GLN A 198 0.26 24.13 -6.48
CA GLN A 198 1.14 24.40 -7.63
C GLN A 198 0.57 25.44 -8.60
N ILE A 199 -0.76 25.56 -8.66
CA ILE A 199 -1.46 26.58 -9.46
C ILE A 199 -1.29 27.96 -8.82
N LYS A 200 -1.31 28.06 -7.49
CA LYS A 200 -1.13 29.33 -6.78
C LYS A 200 0.30 29.86 -6.84
N SER A 201 1.30 28.99 -7.00
CA SER A 201 2.72 29.38 -7.11
C SER A 201 3.17 29.72 -8.53
N SER A 202 2.38 29.41 -9.57
CA SER A 202 2.71 29.68 -10.98
C SER A 202 2.06 30.96 -11.52
N SER A 203 1.26 31.64 -10.70
CA SER A 203 0.60 32.91 -11.00
C SER A 203 1.27 34.13 -10.33
N GLY A 204 2.57 34.03 -9.97
CA GLY A 204 3.35 35.08 -9.32
C GLY A 204 4.60 35.46 -10.11
#